data_AF-A0A927AND5-F1
#
_entry.id   AF-A0A927AND5-F1
#
_cell.length_a   1.000
_cell.length_b   1.000
_cell.length_c   1.000
_cell.angle_alpha   90.00
_cell.angle_beta   90.00
_cell.angle_gamma   90.00
#
_symmetry.space_group_name_H-M   'P 1'
#
loop_
_entity.id
_entity.type
_entity.pdbx_description
1 polymer ?
#
loop_
_entity_poly.entity_id
_entity_poly.type
_entity_poly.pdbx_seq_one_letter_code
_entity_poly.pdbx_strand_id
1 'polypeptide(L)' 'MDFVADILTRKRKIRVLTIIDDCSREVVAADADFSLPAQKVVDVLSDIALQRPLPK' A
#
# COMPACT_ATOMS: atom_id res chain seq x y z
N MET A 1 1.41 -2.10 -8.08
CA MET A 1 1.06 -2.34 -6.66
C MET A 1 2.04 -3.37 -6.16
N ASP A 2 2.73 -3.07 -5.07
CA ASP A 2 3.80 -3.91 -4.56
C ASP A 2 3.81 -3.93 -3.03
N PHE A 3 4.48 -4.95 -2.48
CA PHE A 3 4.77 -5.07 -1.06
C PHE A 3 6.28 -5.00 -0.86
N VAL A 4 6.74 -3.93 -0.24
CA VAL A 4 8.13 -3.80 0.18
C VAL A 4 8.23 -4.20 1.65
N ALA A 5 9.32 -4.85 2.04
CA ALA A 5 9.55 -5.22 3.43
C ALA A 5 10.98 -4.85 3.85
N ASP A 6 11.11 -4.46 5.11
CA ASP A 6 12.40 -4.15 5.73
C ASP A 6 12.43 -4.64 7.19
N ILE A 7 13.59 -4.57 7.82
CA ILE A 7 13.84 -5.02 9.19
C ILE A 7 14.31 -3.83 10.03
N LEU A 8 13.53 -3.49 11.06
CA LEU A 8 13.90 -2.45 12.02
C LEU A 8 15.10 -2.89 12.87
N THR A 9 15.74 -1.93 13.55
CA THR A 9 16.90 -2.17 14.43
C THR A 9 16.66 -3.25 15.51
N ARG A 10 15.41 -3.46 15.93
CA ARG A 10 15.00 -4.53 16.85
C ARG A 10 14.64 -5.86 16.18
N LYS A 11 15.06 -6.10 14.95
CA LYS A 11 14.77 -7.30 14.13
C LYS A 11 13.28 -7.54 13.83
N ARG A 12 12.42 -6.54 14.07
CA ARG A 12 11.00 -6.62 13.71
C ARG A 12 10.84 -6.27 12.24
N LYS A 13 10.19 -7.15 11.48
CA LYS A 13 9.86 -6.91 10.07
C LYS A 13 8.75 -5.86 9.97
N ILE A 14 8.95 -4.86 9.12
CA ILE A 14 7.91 -3.92 8.70
C ILE A 14 7.62 -4.16 7.22
N ARG A 15 6.36 -3.99 6.82
CA ARG A 15 5.90 -4.15 5.45
C ARG A 15 5.22 -2.86 5.02
N VAL A 16 5.39 -2.50 3.76
CA VAL A 16 4.77 -1.32 3.17
C VAL A 16 4.02 -1.78 1.92
N LEU A 17 2.70 -1.53 1.90
CA LEU A 17 1.89 -1.62 0.70
C LEU A 17 2.11 -0.32 -0.08
N THR A 18 2.66 -0.42 -1.29
CA THR A 18 2.86 0.72 -2.18
C THR A 18 1.98 0.58 -3.42
N ILE A 19 1.17 1.60 -3.68
CA ILE A 19 0.31 1.70 -4.86
C ILE A 19 0.76 2.93 -5.65
N ILE A 20 1.19 2.68 -6.88
CA ILE A 20 1.69 3.70 -7.81
C ILE A 20 0.80 3.64 -9.04
N ASP A 21 0.43 4.80 -9.55
CA ASP A 21 -0.19 4.94 -10.87
C ASP A 21 0.92 4.95 -11.93
N ASP A 22 0.95 3.94 -12.79
CA ASP A 22 2.00 3.77 -13.79
C ASP A 22 2.00 4.86 -14.88
N CYS A 23 0.85 5.49 -15.14
CA CYS A 23 0.71 6.53 -16.16
C CYS A 23 1.24 7.87 -15.68
N SER A 24 0.84 8.28 -14.47
CA SER A 24 1.25 9.55 -13.86
C SER A 24 2.56 9.45 -13.07
N ARG A 25 2.99 8.23 -12.74
CA ARG A 25 4.07 7.93 -11.77
C ARG A 25 3.83 8.51 -10.38
N GLU A 26 2.57 8.79 -10.04
CA GLU A 26 2.18 9.28 -8.72
C GLU A 26 2.09 8.12 -7.73
N VAL A 27 2.57 8.33 -6.50
CA VAL A 27 2.32 7.42 -5.39
C VAL A 27 0.91 7.67 -4.87
N VAL A 28 -0.02 6.79 -5.21
CA VAL A 28 -1.44 6.90 -4.83
C VAL A 28 -1.64 6.55 -3.36
N ALA A 29 -0.92 5.55 -2.85
CA ALA A 29 -0.95 5.19 -1.43
C ALA A 29 0.34 4.48 -1.00
N ALA A 30 0.71 4.70 0.26
CA ALA A 30 1.77 3.99 0.96
C ALA A 30 1.33 3.72 2.40
N ASP A 31 1.01 2.46 2.73
CA ASP A 31 0.59 2.05 4.07
C ASP A 31 1.63 1.11 4.68
N ALA A 32 2.19 1.51 5.82
CA ALA A 32 3.20 0.76 6.55
C ALA A 32 2.61 0.07 7.78
N ASP A 33 2.78 -1.26 7.87
CA ASP A 33 2.33 -2.05 9.00
C ASP A 33 3.27 -3.24 9.25
N PHE A 34 3.18 -3.85 10.43
CA PHE A 34 3.86 -5.09 10.77
C PHE A 34 3.20 -6.33 10.14
N SER A 35 1.90 -6.23 9.78
CA SER A 35 1.16 -7.23 9.04
C SER A 35 0.22 -6.57 8.04
N LEU A 36 0.12 -7.13 6.84
CA LEU A 36 -0.78 -6.65 5.78
C LEU A 36 -1.69 -7.80 5.35
N PRO A 37 -2.71 -8.14 6.15
CA PRO A 37 -3.71 -9.13 5.76
C PRO A 37 -4.54 -8.60 4.58
N ALA A 38 -5.20 -9.51 3.84
CA ALA A 38 -6.03 -9.16 2.69
C ALA A 38 -7.06 -8.07 3.02
N GLN A 39 -7.69 -8.13 4.20
CA GLN A 39 -8.67 -7.12 4.62
C GLN A 39 -8.08 -5.71 4.63
N LYS A 40 -6.86 -5.53 5.16
CA LYS A 40 -6.20 -4.23 5.20
C LYS A 40 -5.89 -3.70 3.79
N VAL A 41 -5.56 -4.58 2.86
CA VAL A 41 -5.37 -4.20 1.44
C VAL A 41 -6.70 -3.75 0.82
N VAL A 42 -7.80 -4.45 1.11
CA VAL A 42 -9.15 -4.09 0.63
C VAL A 42 -9.57 -2.73 1.18
N ASP A 43 -9.33 -2.47 2.47
CA ASP A 43 -9.68 -1.19 3.10
C ASP A 43 -8.92 -0.03 2.43
N VAL A 44 -7.61 -0.16 2.23
CA VAL A 44 -6.79 0.85 1.52
C VAL A 44 -7.28 1.09 0.09
N LEU A 45 -7.60 0.04 -0.66
CA LEU A 45 -8.12 0.18 -2.02
C LEU A 45 -9.51 0.81 -2.05
N SER A 46 -10.36 0.51 -1.07
CA SER A 46 -11.69 1.09 -0.93
C SER A 46 -11.60 2.60 -0.66
N ASP A 47 -10.68 3.02 0.22
CA ASP A 47 -10.45 4.43 0.52
C ASP A 47 -9.94 5.19 -0.71
N ILE A 48 -9.04 4.59 -1.51
CA ILE A 48 -8.56 5.18 -2.77
C ILE A 48 -9.73 5.34 -3.76
N ALA A 49 -10.60 4.33 -3.88
CA ALA A 49 -11.74 4.35 -4.78
C ALA A 49 -12.78 5.44 -4.42
N LEU A 50 -12.84 5.88 -3.16
CA LEU A 50 -13.68 7.01 -2.75
C LEU A 50 -13.10 8.37 -3.18
N GLN A 51 -11.79 8.46 -3.38
CA GLN A 51 -11.08 9.72 -3.66
C GLN A 51 -10.72 9.88 -5.13
N ARG A 52 -10.56 8.78 -5.86
CA ARG A 52 -10.08 8.75 -7.24
C ARG A 52 -10.96 7.84 -8.11
N PRO A 53 -11.13 8.16 -9.40
CA PRO A 53 -11.80 7.24 -10.32
C PRO A 53 -11.04 5.92 -10.41
N LEU A 54 -11.77 4.83 -10.59
CA LEU A 54 -11.18 3.52 -10.79
C LEU A 54 -10.38 3.47 -12.09
N PRO A 55 -9.26 2.72 -12.13
CA PRO A 55 -8.53 2.46 -13.35
C PRO A 55 -9.45 1.77 -14.38
N LYS A 56 -9.21 2.05 -15.67
CA LYS A 56 -9.92 1.42 -16.80
C LYS A 56 -9.30 0.08 -17.19
#